data_AF-A0A941GQN6-F1
#
_entry.id   AF-A0A941GQN6-F1
#
_cell.length_a   1.000
_cell.length_b   1.000
_cell.length_c   1.000
_cell.angle_alpha   90.00
_cell.angle_beta   90.00
_cell.angle_gamma   90.00
#
_symmetry.space_group_name_H-M   'P 1'
#
loop_
_entity.id
_entity.type
_entity.pdbx_description
1 polymer ?
#
loop_
_entity_poly.entity_id
_entity_poly.type
_entity_poly.pdbx_seq_one_letter_code
_entity_poly.pdbx_strand_id
1 'polypeptide(L)'
;MASFPSQAETQTFWEQLELSYRLHHIEKVIIFDHEDCGAYASKIDPQLSKDSQREEQVHRQYLNQAYWSLKERYPSLQVELYFVKLNEEVQGILPSNNVRIS
;
A
#
# COMPACT_ATOMS: atom_id res chain seq x y z
N MET A 1 -5.02 22.43 6.89
CA MET A 1 -4.89 21.70 5.61
C MET A 1 -4.94 20.22 5.94
N ALA A 2 -5.87 19.44 5.38
CA ALA A 2 -5.99 18.02 5.71
C ALA A 2 -4.68 17.28 5.40
N SER A 3 -4.25 16.40 6.30
CA SER A 3 -3.23 15.40 5.99
C SER A 3 -3.79 14.49 4.88
N PHE A 4 -2.91 13.98 4.02
CA PHE A 4 -3.29 13.02 2.97
C PHE A 4 -2.67 11.65 3.35
N PRO A 5 -3.45 10.56 3.33
CA PRO A 5 -4.91 10.56 3.32
C PRO A 5 -5.45 11.23 4.60
N SER A 6 -6.66 11.74 4.52
CA SER A 6 -7.37 12.26 5.68
C SER A 6 -7.81 11.10 6.60
N GLN A 7 -8.11 11.41 7.86
CA GLN A 7 -8.67 10.42 8.78
C GLN A 7 -10.01 9.86 8.26
N ALA A 8 -10.83 10.69 7.61
CA ALA A 8 -12.11 10.26 7.04
C ALA A 8 -11.91 9.23 5.91
N GLU A 9 -10.98 9.47 4.98
CA GLU A 9 -10.66 8.51 3.90
C GLU A 9 -10.12 7.20 4.46
N THR A 10 -9.28 7.27 5.49
CA THR A 10 -8.75 6.08 6.17
C THR A 10 -9.87 5.28 6.82
N GLN A 11 -10.81 5.94 7.50
CA GLN A 11 -11.98 5.30 8.11
C GLN A 11 -12.86 4.63 7.05
N THR A 12 -13.18 5.35 5.97
CA THR A 12 -14.01 4.82 4.88
C THR A 12 -13.40 3.58 4.24
N PHE A 13 -12.08 3.55 4.01
CA PHE A 13 -11.41 2.36 3.49
C PHE A 13 -11.65 1.13 4.37
N TRP A 14 -11.44 1.26 5.69
CA TRP A 14 -11.60 0.13 6.60
C TRP A 14 -13.06 -0.34 6.73
N GLU A 15 -14.02 0.59 6.74
CA GLU A 15 -15.44 0.24 6.76
C GLU A 15 -15.87 -0.54 5.50
N GLN A 16 -15.42 -0.11 4.32
CA GLN A 16 -15.73 -0.81 3.07
C GLN A 16 -15.07 -2.19 3.00
N LEU A 17 -13.84 -2.32 3.49
CA LEU A 17 -13.16 -3.61 3.55
C LEU A 17 -13.83 -4.55 4.57
N GLU A 18 -14.23 -4.06 5.74
CA GLU A 18 -14.96 -4.85 6.73
C GLU A 18 -16.29 -5.35 6.16
N LEU A 19 -17.05 -4.49 5.46
CA LEU A 19 -18.29 -4.87 4.81
C LEU A 19 -18.06 -6.00 3.79
N SER A 20 -17.05 -5.83 2.93
CA SER A 20 -16.65 -6.82 1.92
C SER A 20 -16.27 -8.16 2.55
N TYR A 21 -15.47 -8.13 3.63
CA TYR A 21 -15.04 -9.31 4.36
C TYR A 21 -16.21 -10.04 5.05
N ARG A 22 -17.05 -9.30 5.77
CA ARG A 22 -18.12 -9.87 6.61
C ARG A 22 -19.33 -10.35 5.84
N LEU A 23 -19.78 -9.59 4.85
CA LEU A 23 -21.02 -9.89 4.12
C LEU A 23 -20.79 -10.62 2.81
N HIS A 24 -19.63 -10.44 2.19
CA HIS A 24 -19.32 -11.01 0.88
C HIS A 24 -18.19 -12.05 0.92
N HIS A 25 -17.60 -12.30 2.09
CA HIS A 25 -16.62 -13.36 2.32
C HIS A 25 -15.47 -13.36 1.31
N ILE A 26 -14.95 -12.17 1.00
CA ILE A 26 -13.78 -12.06 0.11
C ILE A 26 -12.61 -12.89 0.67
N GLU A 27 -11.87 -13.53 -0.22
CA GLU A 27 -10.73 -14.38 0.17
C GLU A 27 -9.38 -13.69 -0.09
N LYS A 28 -9.39 -12.62 -0.89
CA LYS A 28 -8.18 -11.97 -1.39
C LYS A 28 -8.32 -10.45 -1.47
N VAL A 29 -7.27 -9.76 -1.07
CA VAL A 29 -7.03 -8.34 -1.34
C VAL A 29 -5.80 -8.22 -2.23
N ILE A 30 -5.90 -7.41 -3.28
CA ILE A 30 -4.78 -7.12 -4.18
C ILE A 30 -4.50 -5.62 -4.09
N ILE A 31 -3.26 -5.26 -3.77
CA ILE A 31 -2.84 -3.86 -3.67
C ILE A 31 -1.89 -3.56 -4.83
N PHE A 32 -2.24 -2.52 -5.61
CA PHE A 32 -1.36 -1.91 -6.58
C PHE A 32 -0.87 -0.58 -6.04
N ASP A 33 0.44 -0.41 -5.98
CA ASP A 33 1.10 0.87 -5.86
C ASP A 33 1.87 1.16 -7.15
N HIS A 34 2.23 2.41 -7.42
CA HIS A 34 2.79 2.79 -8.71
C HIS A 34 3.89 3.84 -8.62
N GLU A 35 4.79 3.79 -9.59
CA GLU A 35 5.83 4.80 -9.83
C GLU A 35 5.21 6.18 -10.16
N ASP A 36 5.93 7.26 -9.85
CA ASP A 36 5.52 8.65 -10.03
C ASP A 36 4.22 9.01 -9.31
N CYS A 37 4.06 8.52 -8.08
CA CYS A 37 2.89 8.80 -7.26
C CYS A 37 2.97 10.18 -6.59
N GLY A 38 2.13 11.12 -7.02
CA GLY A 38 2.09 12.49 -6.49
C GLY A 38 1.86 12.59 -4.97
N ALA A 39 1.23 11.58 -4.36
CA ALA A 39 1.06 11.52 -2.91
C ALA A 39 2.40 11.36 -2.18
N TYR A 40 3.26 10.48 -2.66
CA TYR A 40 4.58 10.25 -2.09
C TYR A 40 5.51 11.45 -2.32
N ALA A 41 5.45 12.05 -3.50
CA ALA A 41 6.17 13.30 -3.78
C ALA A 41 5.75 14.43 -2.79
N SER A 42 4.46 14.50 -2.45
CA SER A 42 3.93 15.53 -1.55
C SER A 42 4.19 15.26 -0.07
N LYS A 43 4.39 14.00 0.34
CA LYS A 43 4.47 13.59 1.75
C LYS A 43 5.85 13.16 2.21
N ILE A 44 6.67 12.65 1.31
CA ILE A 44 7.95 12.02 1.62
C ILE A 44 9.08 12.88 1.07
N ASP A 45 9.15 13.04 -0.25
CA ASP A 45 10.22 13.78 -0.92
C ASP A 45 9.74 14.25 -2.31
N PRO A 46 9.67 15.56 -2.59
CA PRO A 46 9.29 16.09 -3.91
C PRO A 46 10.19 15.66 -5.07
N GLN A 47 11.37 15.10 -4.77
CA GLN A 47 12.31 14.58 -5.76
C GLN A 47 12.35 13.04 -5.80
N LEU A 48 11.43 12.35 -5.11
CA LEU A 48 11.43 10.89 -5.04
C LEU A 48 11.44 10.25 -6.44
N SER A 49 10.61 10.75 -7.36
CA SER A 49 10.50 10.22 -8.71
C SER A 49 11.70 10.49 -9.63
N LYS A 50 12.73 11.21 -9.14
CA LYS A 50 13.98 11.39 -9.87
C LYS A 50 14.96 10.22 -9.69
N ASP A 51 14.69 9.34 -8.73
CA ASP A 51 15.49 8.16 -8.43
C ASP A 51 14.56 6.95 -8.32
N SER A 52 14.41 6.22 -9.43
CA SER A 52 13.47 5.09 -9.52
C SER A 52 13.81 3.96 -8.55
N GLN A 53 15.08 3.76 -8.21
CA GLN A 53 15.47 2.75 -7.23
C GLN A 53 15.04 3.16 -5.82
N ARG A 54 15.28 4.41 -5.46
CA ARG A 54 14.84 4.95 -4.16
C ARG A 54 13.32 5.02 -4.06
N GLU A 55 12.64 5.42 -5.12
CA GLU A 55 11.18 5.43 -5.20
C GLU A 55 10.61 4.04 -4.98
N GLU A 56 11.05 3.04 -5.75
CA GLU A 56 10.60 1.65 -5.59
C GLU A 56 10.83 1.16 -4.15
N GLN A 57 11.98 1.49 -3.54
CA GLN A 57 12.26 1.12 -2.15
C GLN A 57 11.23 1.70 -1.17
N VAL A 58 10.90 2.99 -1.29
CA VAL A 58 9.93 3.66 -0.42
C VAL A 58 8.55 3.04 -0.61
N HIS A 59 8.09 2.87 -1.86
CA HIS A 59 6.81 2.24 -2.15
C HIS A 59 6.71 0.81 -1.58
N ARG A 60 7.78 0.01 -1.72
CA ARG A 60 7.83 -1.34 -1.12
C ARG A 60 7.75 -1.34 0.39
N GLN A 61 8.27 -0.31 1.08
CA GLN A 61 8.13 -0.18 2.53
C GLN A 61 6.66 0.05 2.94
N TYR A 62 5.94 0.91 2.22
CA TYR A 62 4.52 1.19 2.49
C TYR A 62 3.60 0.03 2.10
N LEU A 63 3.85 -0.62 0.96
CA LEU A 63 3.19 -1.88 0.59
C LEU A 63 3.34 -2.94 1.69
N ASN A 64 4.54 -3.05 2.28
CA ASN A 64 4.78 -3.98 3.38
C ASN A 64 4.00 -3.59 4.66
N GLN A 65 3.91 -2.31 4.99
CA GLN A 65 3.09 -1.84 6.12
C GLN A 65 1.60 -2.13 5.90
N ALA A 66 1.09 -1.92 4.69
CA ALA A 66 -0.28 -2.23 4.32
C ALA A 66 -0.55 -3.74 4.44
N TYR A 67 0.37 -4.58 3.94
CA TYR A 67 0.30 -6.03 4.09
C TYR A 67 0.15 -6.45 5.56
N TRP A 68 1.04 -6.00 6.44
CA TRP A 68 0.99 -6.40 7.85
C TRP A 68 -0.25 -5.86 8.56
N SER A 69 -0.68 -4.64 8.24
CA SER A 69 -1.94 -4.07 8.76
C SER A 69 -3.16 -4.92 8.37
N LEU A 70 -3.19 -5.42 7.13
CA LEU A 70 -4.25 -6.34 6.66
C LEU A 70 -4.16 -7.70 7.34
N LYS A 71 -2.96 -8.27 7.47
CA LYS A 71 -2.75 -9.58 8.11
C LYS A 71 -3.07 -9.57 9.60
N GLU A 72 -2.82 -8.46 10.29
CA GLU A 72 -3.19 -8.29 11.70
C GLU A 72 -4.71 -8.31 11.90
N ARG A 73 -5.46 -7.60 11.05
CA ARG A 73 -6.93 -7.48 11.17
C ARG A 73 -7.69 -8.66 10.58
N TYR A 74 -7.17 -9.23 9.48
CA TYR A 74 -7.82 -10.30 8.71
C TYR A 74 -6.82 -11.43 8.40
N PRO A 75 -6.47 -12.27 9.38
CA PRO A 75 -5.42 -13.29 9.22
C PRO A 75 -5.69 -14.33 8.13
N SER A 76 -6.96 -14.56 7.76
CA SER A 76 -7.37 -15.49 6.71
C SER A 76 -7.27 -14.93 5.29
N LEU A 77 -7.25 -13.60 5.12
CA LEU A 77 -7.19 -13.00 3.78
C LEU A 77 -5.83 -13.26 3.12
N GLN A 78 -5.88 -13.71 1.87
CA GLN A 78 -4.72 -13.66 0.98
C GLN A 78 -4.46 -12.21 0.59
N VAL A 79 -3.19 -11.79 0.61
CA VAL A 79 -2.81 -10.43 0.24
C VAL A 79 -1.71 -10.50 -0.81
N GLU A 80 -1.97 -9.93 -1.98
CA GLU A 80 -0.99 -9.79 -3.05
C GLU A 80 -0.62 -8.32 -3.22
N LEU A 81 0.67 -8.07 -3.44
CA LEU A 81 1.23 -6.73 -3.56
C LEU A 81 1.89 -6.59 -4.91
N TYR A 82 1.62 -5.49 -5.59
CA TYR A 82 2.19 -5.18 -6.90
C TYR A 82 2.70 -3.74 -6.93
N PHE A 83 3.88 -3.56 -7.53
CA PHE A 83 4.42 -2.26 -7.88
C PHE A 83 4.37 -2.10 -9.41
N VAL A 84 3.69 -1.06 -9.88
CA VAL A 84 3.47 -0.79 -11.30
C VAL A 84 4.43 0.32 -11.75
N LYS A 85 5.21 0.04 -12.80
CA LYS A 85 6.15 1.00 -13.39
C LYS A 85 5.54 1.75 -14.56
N LEU A 86 6.13 2.90 -14.91
CA LEU A 86 5.68 3.72 -16.04
C LEU A 86 5.85 3.02 -17.40
N ASN A 87 6.70 2.00 -17.48
CA ASN A 87 6.87 1.15 -18.67
C ASN A 87 5.84 0.00 -18.77
N GLU A 88 4.74 0.09 -18.01
CA GLU A 88 3.65 -0.91 -17.94
C GLU A 88 4.05 -2.23 -17.26
N GLU A 89 5.26 -2.35 -16.74
CA GLU A 89 5.70 -3.51 -15.98
C GLU A 89 4.98 -3.59 -14.63
N VAL A 90 4.37 -4.75 -14.35
CA VAL A 90 3.72 -5.05 -13.07
C VAL A 90 4.59 -6.03 -12.30
N GLN A 91 5.22 -5.54 -11.22
CA GLN A 91 6.16 -6.32 -10.43
C GLN A 91 5.49 -6.84 -9.15
N GLY A 92 5.48 -8.16 -8.96
CA GLY A 92 5.03 -8.77 -7.71
C GLY A 92 6.00 -8.49 -6.57
N ILE A 93 5.48 -7.99 -5.44
CA ILE A 93 6.28 -7.68 -4.25
C ILE A 93 6.02 -8.72 -3.17
N LEU A 94 7.09 -9.33 -2.66
CA LEU A 94 7.00 -10.20 -1.49
C LEU A 94 7.05 -9.38 -0.20
N PRO A 95 6.17 -9.66 0.79
CA PRO A 95 6.24 -9.02 2.09
C PRO A 95 7.54 -9.42 2.81
N SER A 96 8.09 -8.47 3.55
CA SER A 96 9.31 -8.63 4.34
C SER A 96 9.00 -8.63 5.84
N ASN A 97 9.60 -9.57 6.58
CA ASN A 97 9.44 -9.71 8.03
C ASN A 97 10.23 -8.68 8.85
N ASN A 98 11.09 -7.88 8.21
CA ASN A 98 12.06 -7.00 8.87
C ASN A 98 11.68 -5.52 8.76
N VAL A 99 10.54 -5.13 9.32
CA VAL A 99 10.21 -3.71 9.48
C VAL A 99 10.02 -3.40 10.97
N ARG A 100 11.16 -3.17 11.64
CA ARG A 100 11.19 -2.31 12.83
C ARG A 100 11.39 -0.90 12.31
N ILE A 101 10.34 -0.08 12.36
CA ILE A 101 10.50 1.37 12.27
C ILE A 101 10.63 1.87 13.70
N SER A 102 11.81 2.40 14.02
CA SER A 102 12.06 3.29 15.16
C SER A 102 11.39 4.64 14.96
#